data_AF-A0A9X2NGH6-F1
#
_entry.id   AF-A0A9X2NGH6-F1
#
_cell.length_a   1.000
_cell.length_b   1.000
_cell.length_c   1.000
_cell.angle_alpha   90.00
_cell.angle_beta   90.00
_cell.angle_gamma   90.00
#
_symmetry.space_group_name_H-M   'P 1'
#
loop_
_entity.id
_entity.type
_entity.pdbx_description
1 polymer ?
#
loop_
_entity_poly.entity_id
_entity_poly.type
_entity_poly.pdbx_seq_one_letter_code
_entity_poly.pdbx_strand_id
1 'polypeptide(L)'
;MKYLRSVRGRMLCIAFVPGGALVVVAVVIAVFLIHQANRARDGAVETAAAADRTARAVVALQAQRGEAMAVPDHRTEAYANFTQRIDTAIAALRDVARHAPDAESGYQQTTAVELLSVAEGMNRADSLALAGLDTVTRKPFAAAVATYRAELDRLAPQLTESGRLAYESLTRGADWSRLTAAEDALAAAEPLPVPESVWRSAAYAVSQQLGLLYSQQSQYAVQLTLDDGRRTLAGALAASTALLLCAALLLVVVRRLVARVPVPVVPIMVPTVRATIPRPRHARSRRPRVPEPWPLKAVLDDLRRP
;
A
#
# COMPACT_ATOMS: atom_id res chain seq x y z
N MET A 1 58.22 16.64 16.60
CA MET A 1 56.89 16.18 17.05
C MET A 1 55.70 16.50 16.11
N LYS A 2 55.74 17.53 15.25
CA LYS A 2 54.60 17.85 14.34
C LYS A 2 54.34 16.82 13.22
N TYR A 3 55.36 16.08 12.76
CA TYR A 3 55.22 15.12 11.64
C TYR A 3 54.48 13.80 11.98
N LEU A 4 54.60 13.29 13.21
CA LEU A 4 53.93 12.04 13.63
C LEU A 4 52.40 12.18 13.75
N ARG A 5 51.89 13.39 13.97
CA ARG A 5 50.43 13.68 13.91
C ARG A 5 49.89 13.63 12.47
N SER A 6 50.72 13.90 11.47
CA SER A 6 50.31 13.95 10.06
C SER A 6 50.02 12.57 9.48
N VAL A 7 50.85 11.57 9.78
CA VAL A 7 50.67 10.19 9.28
C VAL A 7 49.47 9.50 9.94
N ARG A 8 49.33 9.64 11.28
CA ARG A 8 48.15 9.16 12.01
C ARG A 8 46.85 9.80 11.52
N GLY A 9 46.86 11.09 11.19
CA GLY A 9 45.71 11.79 10.62
C GLY A 9 45.32 11.29 9.23
N ARG A 10 46.31 11.01 8.36
CA ARG A 10 46.08 10.46 7.01
C ARG A 10 45.58 9.00 7.05
N MET A 11 46.13 8.17 7.94
CA MET A 11 45.64 6.80 8.13
C MET A 11 44.21 6.77 8.71
N LEU A 12 43.86 7.70 9.61
CA LEU A 12 42.48 7.81 10.09
C LEU A 12 41.51 8.21 8.97
N CYS A 13 41.89 9.14 8.08
CA CYS A 13 41.05 9.55 6.95
C CYS A 13 40.72 8.39 5.99
N ILE A 14 41.69 7.53 5.67
CA ILE A 14 41.49 6.39 4.75
C ILE A 14 40.47 5.39 5.32
N ALA A 15 40.40 5.26 6.65
CA ALA A 15 39.48 4.31 7.29
C ALA A 15 38.13 4.92 7.71
N PHE A 16 38.08 6.24 7.97
CA PHE A 16 36.84 6.94 8.32
C PHE A 16 35.98 7.30 7.11
N VAL A 17 36.58 7.55 5.94
CA VAL A 17 35.82 7.90 4.72
C VAL A 17 34.89 6.75 4.28
N PRO A 18 35.34 5.47 4.20
CA PRO A 18 34.45 4.36 3.86
C PRO A 18 33.38 4.10 4.94
N GLY A 19 33.73 4.24 6.22
CA GLY A 19 32.78 4.08 7.33
C GLY A 19 31.69 5.15 7.33
N GLY A 20 32.07 6.40 7.08
CA GLY A 20 31.13 7.51 6.92
C GLY A 20 30.22 7.31 5.70
N ALA A 21 30.77 6.85 4.58
CA ALA A 21 29.98 6.56 3.37
C ALA A 21 28.92 5.46 3.63
N LEU A 22 29.29 4.38 4.34
CA LEU A 22 28.34 3.31 4.71
C LEU A 22 27.21 3.82 5.62
N VAL A 23 27.51 4.69 6.58
CA VAL A 23 26.49 5.28 7.45
C VAL A 23 25.54 6.17 6.63
N VAL A 24 26.06 6.98 5.71
CA VAL A 24 25.22 7.81 4.82
C VAL A 24 24.31 6.93 3.96
N VAL A 25 24.83 5.86 3.35
CA VAL A 25 24.02 4.93 2.57
C VAL A 25 22.93 4.27 3.42
N ALA A 26 23.26 3.83 4.63
CA ALA A 26 22.29 3.23 5.55
C ALA A 26 21.18 4.23 5.93
N VAL A 27 21.52 5.49 6.19
CA VAL A 27 20.54 6.55 6.47
C VAL A 27 19.64 6.81 5.26
N VAL A 28 20.21 6.89 4.06
CA VAL A 28 19.43 7.08 2.82
C VAL A 28 18.45 5.93 2.60
N ILE A 29 18.89 4.68 2.79
CA ILE A 29 18.04 3.49 2.69
C ILE A 29 16.92 3.54 3.74
N ALA A 30 17.24 3.88 4.99
CA ALA A 30 16.25 4.00 6.06
C ALA A 30 15.17 5.06 5.75
N VAL A 31 15.59 6.25 5.30
CA VAL A 31 14.68 7.33 4.90
C VAL A 31 13.81 6.90 3.72
N PHE A 32 14.39 6.24 2.72
CA PHE A 32 13.66 5.73 1.56
C PHE A 32 12.58 4.72 1.97
N LEU A 33 12.92 3.76 2.84
CA LEU A 33 11.99 2.74 3.31
C LEU A 33 10.86 3.31 4.19
N ILE A 34 11.17 4.29 5.05
CA ILE A 34 10.16 5.02 5.83
C ILE A 34 9.20 5.75 4.89
N HIS A 35 9.73 6.42 3.86
CA HIS A 35 8.93 7.14 2.88
C HIS A 35 8.04 6.21 2.06
N GLN A 36 8.57 5.06 1.65
CA GLN A 36 7.82 4.03 0.94
C GLN A 36 6.68 3.46 1.80
N ALA A 37 6.95 3.15 3.07
CA ALA A 37 5.96 2.64 4.01
C ALA A 37 4.83 3.67 4.27
N ASN A 38 5.18 4.95 4.42
CA ASN A 38 4.17 6.01 4.61
C ASN A 38 3.31 6.19 3.36
N ARG A 39 3.90 6.23 2.15
CA ARG A 39 3.11 6.31 0.91
C ARG A 39 2.18 5.11 0.72
N ALA A 40 2.65 3.90 1.02
CA ALA A 40 1.83 2.70 0.95
C ALA A 40 0.65 2.79 1.92
N ARG A 41 0.90 3.22 3.17
CA ARG A 41 -0.14 3.44 4.18
C ARG A 41 -1.16 4.49 3.75
N ASP A 42 -0.70 5.67 3.33
CA ASP A 42 -1.58 6.78 2.97
C ASP A 42 -2.44 6.41 1.76
N GLY A 43 -1.84 5.77 0.75
CA GLY A 43 -2.56 5.23 -0.41
C GLY A 43 -3.59 4.16 -0.03
N ALA A 44 -3.25 3.25 0.89
CA ALA A 44 -4.20 2.24 1.39
C ALA A 44 -5.39 2.86 2.13
N VAL A 45 -5.15 3.88 2.97
CA VAL A 45 -6.22 4.59 3.69
C VAL A 45 -7.11 5.37 2.71
N GLU A 46 -6.51 6.05 1.73
CA GLU A 46 -7.25 6.82 0.73
C GLU A 46 -8.12 5.91 -0.16
N THR A 47 -7.55 4.81 -0.65
CA THR A 47 -8.28 3.81 -1.45
C THR A 47 -9.38 3.13 -0.65
N ALA A 48 -9.13 2.76 0.60
CA ALA A 48 -10.16 2.25 1.50
C ALA A 48 -11.31 3.23 1.71
N ALA A 49 -11.00 4.51 1.96
CA ALA A 49 -12.00 5.55 2.13
C ALA A 49 -12.78 5.82 0.84
N ALA A 50 -12.13 5.74 -0.32
CA ALA A 50 -12.79 5.85 -1.62
C ALA A 50 -13.72 4.66 -1.88
N ALA A 51 -13.28 3.43 -1.57
CA ALA A 51 -14.09 2.23 -1.71
C ALA A 51 -15.33 2.27 -0.82
N ASP A 52 -15.18 2.67 0.45
CA ASP A 52 -16.29 2.86 1.39
C ASP A 52 -17.31 3.91 0.89
N ARG A 53 -16.84 5.05 0.37
CA ARG A 53 -17.72 6.07 -0.23
C ARG A 53 -18.51 5.50 -1.40
N THR A 54 -17.86 4.75 -2.28
CA THR A 54 -18.51 4.14 -3.45
C THR A 54 -19.52 3.07 -3.03
N ALA A 55 -19.20 2.23 -2.04
CA ALA A 55 -20.14 1.24 -1.53
C ALA A 55 -21.38 1.89 -0.88
N ARG A 56 -21.19 2.97 -0.11
CA ARG A 56 -22.31 3.76 0.41
C ARG A 56 -23.13 4.42 -0.70
N ALA A 57 -22.48 4.86 -1.78
CA ALA A 57 -23.18 5.38 -2.95
C ALA A 57 -24.01 4.29 -3.65
N VAL A 58 -23.53 3.04 -3.71
CA VAL A 58 -24.31 1.89 -4.20
C VAL A 58 -25.58 1.73 -3.36
N VAL A 59 -25.48 1.72 -2.02
CA VAL A 59 -26.65 1.62 -1.14
C VAL A 59 -27.64 2.79 -1.34
N ALA A 60 -27.14 4.01 -1.56
CA ALA A 60 -28.00 5.14 -1.88
C ALA A 60 -28.72 4.99 -3.23
N LEU A 61 -28.03 4.49 -4.26
CA LEU A 61 -28.62 4.21 -5.57
C LEU A 61 -29.67 3.09 -5.51
N GLN A 62 -29.43 2.09 -4.67
CA GLN A 62 -30.39 1.01 -4.39
C GLN A 62 -31.70 1.54 -3.82
N ALA A 63 -31.63 2.45 -2.84
CA ALA A 63 -32.81 3.10 -2.29
C ALA A 63 -33.54 3.96 -3.34
N GLN A 64 -32.80 4.78 -4.11
CA GLN A 64 -33.36 5.60 -5.19
C GLN A 64 -34.05 4.75 -6.27
N ARG A 65 -33.50 3.56 -6.59
CA ARG A 65 -34.13 2.61 -7.51
C ARG A 65 -35.50 2.17 -7.00
N GLY A 66 -35.58 1.76 -5.75
CA GLY A 66 -36.84 1.32 -5.14
C GLY A 66 -37.91 2.41 -5.16
N GLU A 67 -37.54 3.64 -4.80
CA GLU A 67 -38.43 4.81 -4.85
C GLU A 67 -38.90 5.11 -6.28
N ALA A 68 -37.98 5.13 -7.25
CA ALA A 68 -38.32 5.41 -8.65
C ALA A 68 -39.20 4.33 -9.28
N MET A 69 -39.03 3.07 -8.88
CA MET A 69 -39.84 1.94 -9.37
C MET A 69 -41.28 1.91 -8.82
N ALA A 70 -41.55 2.68 -7.76
CA ALA A 70 -42.91 2.83 -7.23
C ALA A 70 -43.85 3.55 -8.22
N VAL A 71 -43.31 4.32 -9.18
CA VAL A 71 -44.08 4.97 -10.24
C VAL A 71 -44.22 4.02 -11.44
N PRO A 72 -45.44 3.53 -11.77
CA PRO A 72 -45.61 2.50 -12.80
C PRO A 72 -45.04 2.86 -14.17
N ASP A 73 -45.28 4.10 -14.63
CA ASP A 73 -44.94 4.53 -16.00
C ASP A 73 -43.43 4.60 -16.27
N HIS A 74 -42.60 4.76 -15.23
CA HIS A 74 -41.14 4.90 -15.35
C HIS A 74 -40.37 3.69 -14.82
N ARG A 75 -41.07 2.67 -14.32
CA ARG A 75 -40.46 1.55 -13.59
C ARG A 75 -39.37 0.83 -14.36
N THR A 76 -39.63 0.46 -15.61
CA THR A 76 -38.66 -0.29 -16.44
C THR A 76 -37.42 0.56 -16.74
N GLU A 77 -37.62 1.83 -17.08
CA GLU A 77 -36.53 2.78 -17.36
C GLU A 77 -35.70 3.05 -16.10
N ALA A 78 -36.36 3.32 -14.97
CA ALA A 78 -35.72 3.52 -13.67
C ALA A 78 -34.89 2.30 -13.27
N TYR A 79 -35.47 1.09 -13.37
CA TYR A 79 -34.76 -0.14 -13.07
C TYR A 79 -33.49 -0.29 -13.92
N ALA A 80 -33.58 -0.08 -15.23
CA ALA A 80 -32.42 -0.18 -16.13
C ALA A 80 -31.35 0.87 -15.82
N ASN A 81 -31.75 2.14 -15.64
CA ASN A 81 -30.84 3.24 -15.35
C ASN A 81 -30.05 3.03 -14.05
N PHE A 82 -30.75 2.73 -12.96
CA PHE A 82 -30.11 2.53 -11.67
C PHE A 82 -29.26 1.26 -11.63
N THR A 83 -29.72 0.18 -12.25
CA THR A 83 -28.95 -1.07 -12.35
C THR A 83 -27.61 -0.82 -13.06
N GLN A 84 -27.63 -0.13 -14.21
CA GLN A 84 -26.39 0.22 -14.92
C GLN A 84 -25.44 1.08 -14.07
N ARG A 85 -25.96 2.07 -13.34
CA ARG A 85 -25.15 2.94 -12.47
C ARG A 85 -24.52 2.17 -11.30
N ILE A 86 -25.29 1.28 -10.68
CA ILE A 86 -24.81 0.41 -9.59
C ILE A 86 -23.74 -0.56 -10.13
N ASP A 87 -24.01 -1.23 -11.25
CA ASP A 87 -23.06 -2.18 -11.86
C ASP A 87 -21.74 -1.48 -12.23
N THR A 88 -21.80 -0.23 -12.72
CA THR A 88 -20.62 0.59 -13.01
C THR A 88 -19.84 0.92 -11.75
N ALA A 89 -20.52 1.28 -10.65
CA ALA A 89 -19.87 1.57 -9.37
C ALA A 89 -19.19 0.32 -8.78
N ILE A 90 -19.85 -0.85 -8.84
CA ILE A 90 -19.28 -2.12 -8.41
C ILE A 90 -18.08 -2.52 -9.29
N ALA A 91 -18.16 -2.32 -10.61
CA ALA A 91 -17.05 -2.59 -11.52
C ALA A 91 -15.82 -1.72 -11.20
N ALA A 92 -16.03 -0.44 -10.85
CA ALA A 92 -14.94 0.45 -10.42
C ALA A 92 -14.28 -0.06 -9.12
N LEU A 93 -15.05 -0.60 -8.17
CA LEU A 93 -14.51 -1.22 -6.97
C LEU A 93 -13.68 -2.48 -7.28
N ARG A 94 -14.13 -3.33 -8.21
CA ARG A 94 -13.34 -4.49 -8.67
C ARG A 94 -12.04 -4.06 -9.33
N ASP A 95 -12.07 -2.96 -10.09
CA ASP A 95 -10.86 -2.42 -10.71
C ASP A 95 -9.85 -1.97 -9.66
N VAL A 96 -10.29 -1.25 -8.62
CA VAL A 96 -9.43 -0.85 -7.50
C VAL A 96 -8.84 -2.08 -6.80
N ALA A 97 -9.67 -3.11 -6.52
CA ALA A 97 -9.21 -4.33 -5.84
C ALA A 97 -8.11 -5.08 -6.61
N ARG A 98 -8.14 -5.06 -7.95
CA ARG A 98 -7.10 -5.67 -8.80
C ARG A 98 -5.75 -4.97 -8.73
N HIS A 99 -5.72 -3.70 -8.30
CA HIS A 99 -4.50 -2.91 -8.15
C HIS A 99 -4.01 -2.87 -6.70
N ALA A 100 -4.48 -3.77 -5.84
CA ALA A 100 -3.97 -3.91 -4.49
C ALA A 100 -2.45 -4.19 -4.50
N PRO A 101 -1.72 -3.70 -3.48
CA PRO A 101 -0.25 -3.78 -3.46
C PRO A 101 0.27 -5.21 -3.31
N ASP A 102 -0.52 -6.10 -2.72
CA ASP A 102 -0.19 -7.50 -2.49
C ASP A 102 -1.38 -8.42 -2.80
N ALA A 103 -1.09 -9.69 -3.05
CA ALA A 103 -2.07 -10.68 -3.47
C ALA A 103 -3.12 -11.01 -2.40
N GLU A 104 -2.74 -10.98 -1.12
CA GLU A 104 -3.65 -11.30 -0.01
C GLU A 104 -4.68 -10.18 0.18
N SER A 105 -4.22 -8.93 0.27
CA SER A 105 -5.11 -7.75 0.30
C SER A 105 -6.02 -7.71 -0.93
N GLY A 106 -5.49 -7.94 -2.12
CA GLY A 106 -6.27 -7.96 -3.37
C GLY A 106 -7.34 -9.05 -3.39
N TYR A 107 -7.01 -10.25 -2.90
CA TYR A 107 -7.97 -11.33 -2.74
C TYR A 107 -9.09 -10.93 -1.76
N GLN A 108 -8.75 -10.43 -0.57
CA GLN A 108 -9.75 -10.05 0.43
C GLN A 108 -10.64 -8.88 -0.02
N GLN A 109 -10.07 -7.90 -0.72
CA GLN A 109 -10.83 -6.79 -1.33
C GLN A 109 -11.76 -7.30 -2.43
N THR A 110 -11.29 -8.22 -3.28
CA THR A 110 -12.13 -8.84 -4.31
C THR A 110 -13.32 -9.57 -3.69
N THR A 111 -13.08 -10.39 -2.66
CA THR A 111 -14.14 -11.07 -1.89
C THR A 111 -15.15 -10.08 -1.30
N ALA A 112 -14.69 -8.94 -0.76
CA ALA A 112 -15.60 -7.88 -0.28
C ALA A 112 -16.47 -7.32 -1.40
N VAL A 113 -15.91 -7.01 -2.57
CA VAL A 113 -16.69 -6.49 -3.71
C VAL A 113 -17.66 -7.53 -4.25
N GLU A 114 -17.30 -8.81 -4.22
CA GLU A 114 -18.21 -9.91 -4.57
C GLU A 114 -19.37 -10.03 -3.56
N LEU A 115 -19.13 -9.86 -2.25
CA LEU A 115 -20.22 -9.77 -1.26
C LEU A 115 -21.14 -8.57 -1.50
N LEU A 116 -20.59 -7.41 -1.88
CA LEU A 116 -21.41 -6.25 -2.27
C LEU A 116 -22.27 -6.57 -3.50
N SER A 117 -21.74 -7.38 -4.43
CA SER A 117 -22.47 -7.83 -5.61
C SER A 117 -23.62 -8.79 -5.25
N VAL A 118 -23.41 -9.67 -4.26
CA VAL A 118 -24.49 -10.51 -3.69
C VAL A 118 -25.59 -9.65 -3.08
N ALA A 119 -25.23 -8.65 -2.26
CA ALA A 119 -26.19 -7.74 -1.64
C ALA A 119 -26.99 -6.96 -2.70
N GLU A 120 -26.34 -6.51 -3.79
CA GLU A 120 -27.04 -5.91 -4.92
C GLU A 120 -27.95 -6.90 -5.66
N GLY A 121 -27.53 -8.14 -5.85
CA GLY A 121 -28.37 -9.19 -6.46
C GLY A 121 -29.66 -9.42 -5.67
N MET A 122 -29.56 -9.46 -4.34
CA MET A 122 -30.74 -9.54 -3.47
C MET A 122 -31.60 -8.27 -3.56
N ASN A 123 -30.99 -7.07 -3.50
CA ASN A 123 -31.74 -5.81 -3.62
C ASN A 123 -32.44 -5.67 -4.98
N ARG A 124 -31.88 -6.26 -6.03
CA ARG A 124 -32.46 -6.32 -7.37
C ARG A 124 -33.71 -7.19 -7.40
N ALA A 125 -33.66 -8.35 -6.74
CA ALA A 125 -34.83 -9.19 -6.55
C ALA A 125 -35.93 -8.46 -5.74
N ASP A 126 -35.58 -7.81 -4.64
CA ASP A 126 -36.54 -7.03 -3.82
C ASP A 126 -37.18 -5.88 -4.63
N SER A 127 -36.37 -5.13 -5.40
CA SER A 127 -36.86 -4.04 -6.25
C SER A 127 -37.88 -4.54 -7.30
N LEU A 128 -37.61 -5.69 -7.93
CA LEU A 128 -38.51 -6.30 -8.89
C LEU A 128 -39.81 -6.79 -8.23
N ALA A 129 -39.71 -7.38 -7.04
CA ALA A 129 -40.87 -7.86 -6.31
C ALA A 129 -41.77 -6.70 -5.85
N LEU A 130 -41.18 -5.60 -5.37
CA LEU A 130 -41.90 -4.37 -4.99
C LEU A 130 -42.61 -3.68 -6.15
N ALA A 131 -42.00 -3.76 -7.33
CA ALA A 131 -42.64 -3.31 -8.56
C ALA A 131 -43.90 -4.14 -8.91
N GLY A 132 -44.03 -5.35 -8.38
CA GLY A 132 -45.05 -6.31 -8.76
C GLY A 132 -44.54 -7.24 -9.86
N LEU A 133 -44.78 -8.55 -9.66
CA LEU A 133 -44.35 -9.60 -10.57
C LEU A 133 -45.46 -9.97 -11.55
N ASP A 134 -45.17 -9.84 -12.84
CA ASP A 134 -46.00 -10.31 -13.95
C ASP A 134 -45.28 -11.42 -14.73
N THR A 135 -45.84 -11.84 -15.87
CA THR A 135 -45.24 -12.88 -16.71
C THR A 135 -43.89 -12.48 -17.31
N VAL A 136 -43.58 -11.18 -17.39
CA VAL A 136 -42.34 -10.64 -17.95
C VAL A 136 -41.29 -10.44 -16.86
N THR A 137 -41.65 -9.88 -15.71
CA THR A 137 -40.71 -9.54 -14.62
C THR A 137 -40.37 -10.71 -13.70
N ARG A 138 -41.20 -11.77 -13.68
CA ARG A 138 -40.94 -12.97 -12.85
C ARG A 138 -39.67 -13.72 -13.23
N LYS A 139 -39.35 -13.83 -14.53
CA LYS A 139 -38.13 -14.51 -14.96
C LYS A 139 -36.85 -13.74 -14.55
N PRO A 140 -36.74 -12.41 -14.77
CA PRO A 140 -35.67 -11.59 -14.21
C PRO A 140 -35.56 -11.71 -12.67
N PHE A 141 -36.69 -11.74 -11.97
CA PHE A 141 -36.71 -11.93 -10.51
C PHE A 141 -36.11 -13.28 -10.11
N ALA A 142 -36.60 -14.38 -10.67
CA ALA A 142 -36.09 -15.72 -10.38
C ALA A 142 -34.59 -15.86 -10.73
N ALA A 143 -34.15 -15.24 -11.82
CA ALA A 143 -32.73 -15.22 -12.19
C ALA A 143 -31.88 -14.43 -11.19
N ALA A 144 -32.36 -13.28 -10.70
CA ALA A 144 -31.67 -12.51 -9.67
C ALA A 144 -31.54 -13.31 -8.36
N VAL A 145 -32.63 -13.95 -7.93
CA VAL A 145 -32.66 -14.82 -6.73
C VAL A 145 -31.66 -15.96 -6.84
N ALA A 146 -31.72 -16.72 -7.93
CA ALA A 146 -30.81 -17.85 -8.14
C ALA A 146 -29.35 -17.40 -8.18
N THR A 147 -29.06 -16.28 -8.86
CA THR A 147 -27.70 -15.76 -9.00
C THR A 147 -27.13 -15.35 -7.65
N TYR A 148 -27.84 -14.51 -6.87
CA TYR A 148 -27.27 -13.99 -5.63
C TYR A 148 -27.05 -15.11 -4.59
N ARG A 149 -27.96 -16.10 -4.51
CA ARG A 149 -27.80 -17.24 -3.59
C ARG A 149 -26.63 -18.12 -3.97
N ALA A 150 -26.50 -18.47 -5.26
CA ALA A 150 -25.40 -19.28 -5.75
C ALA A 150 -24.04 -18.58 -5.55
N GLU A 151 -23.98 -17.27 -5.76
CA GLU A 151 -22.78 -16.47 -5.50
C GLU A 151 -22.44 -16.40 -4.01
N LEU A 152 -23.44 -16.26 -3.13
CA LEU A 152 -23.23 -16.29 -1.68
C LEU A 152 -22.64 -17.63 -1.22
N ASP A 153 -23.19 -18.74 -1.70
CA ASP A 153 -22.70 -20.09 -1.40
C ASP A 153 -21.27 -20.31 -1.92
N ARG A 154 -20.97 -19.82 -3.13
CA ARG A 154 -19.62 -19.87 -3.73
C ARG A 154 -18.60 -19.06 -2.92
N LEU A 155 -19.03 -17.95 -2.33
CA LEU A 155 -18.19 -17.08 -1.52
C LEU A 155 -17.94 -17.61 -0.12
N ALA A 156 -18.85 -18.39 0.45
CA ALA A 156 -18.75 -18.93 1.81
C ALA A 156 -17.37 -19.52 2.19
N PRO A 157 -16.71 -20.37 1.37
CA PRO A 157 -15.39 -20.91 1.70
C PRO A 157 -14.24 -19.88 1.59
N GLN A 158 -14.47 -18.74 0.95
CA GLN A 158 -13.48 -17.67 0.73
C GLN A 158 -13.49 -16.62 1.84
N LEU A 159 -14.53 -16.64 2.69
CA LEU A 159 -14.68 -15.71 3.80
C LEU A 159 -13.63 -15.97 4.88
N THR A 160 -13.36 -14.92 5.66
CA THR A 160 -12.65 -15.04 6.93
C THR A 160 -13.38 -15.99 7.88
N GLU A 161 -12.68 -16.49 8.92
CA GLU A 161 -13.27 -17.32 9.98
C GLU A 161 -14.56 -16.70 10.55
N SER A 162 -14.50 -15.41 10.91
CA SER A 162 -15.65 -14.65 11.42
C SER A 162 -16.74 -14.49 10.36
N GLY A 163 -16.38 -14.21 9.11
CA GLY A 163 -17.32 -14.12 7.99
C GLY A 163 -18.05 -15.42 7.72
N ARG A 164 -17.35 -16.56 7.79
CA ARG A 164 -17.93 -17.90 7.65
C ARG A 164 -18.92 -18.21 8.77
N LEU A 165 -18.57 -17.90 10.01
CA LEU A 165 -19.49 -18.03 11.15
C LEU A 165 -20.74 -17.14 10.99
N ALA A 166 -20.57 -15.91 10.49
CA ALA A 166 -21.67 -15.00 10.22
C ALA A 166 -22.57 -15.52 9.07
N TYR A 167 -21.98 -16.02 7.99
CA TYR A 167 -22.68 -16.68 6.90
C TYR A 167 -23.48 -17.90 7.36
N GLU A 168 -22.88 -18.78 8.18
CA GLU A 168 -23.57 -19.96 8.71
C GLU A 168 -24.72 -19.57 9.65
N SER A 169 -24.52 -18.53 10.48
CA SER A 169 -25.57 -17.99 11.35
C SER A 169 -26.73 -17.41 10.54
N LEU A 170 -26.42 -16.64 9.49
CA LEU A 170 -27.39 -16.08 8.55
C LEU A 170 -28.22 -17.20 7.89
N THR A 171 -27.56 -18.17 7.25
CA THR A 171 -28.23 -19.21 6.46
C THR A 171 -28.98 -20.25 7.30
N ARG A 172 -28.60 -20.44 8.57
CA ARG A 172 -29.37 -21.23 9.55
C ARG A 172 -30.49 -20.44 10.23
N GLY A 173 -30.56 -19.13 10.00
CA GLY A 173 -31.51 -18.22 10.65
C GLY A 173 -32.94 -18.34 10.13
N ALA A 174 -33.90 -17.98 10.98
CA ALA A 174 -35.32 -17.98 10.62
C ALA A 174 -35.65 -16.96 9.53
N ASP A 175 -34.96 -15.81 9.51
CA ASP A 175 -35.20 -14.76 8.50
C ASP A 175 -34.74 -15.20 7.11
N TRP A 176 -33.60 -15.90 7.01
CA TRP A 176 -33.17 -16.52 5.76
C TRP A 176 -34.16 -17.57 5.27
N SER A 177 -34.65 -18.45 6.15
CA SER A 177 -35.67 -19.44 5.79
C SER A 177 -36.98 -18.80 5.30
N ARG A 178 -37.46 -17.73 5.95
CA ARG A 178 -38.66 -17.00 5.52
C ARG A 178 -38.46 -16.28 4.19
N LEU A 179 -37.32 -15.61 4.03
CA LEU A 179 -36.95 -14.94 2.78
C LEU A 179 -36.93 -15.94 1.63
N THR A 180 -36.23 -17.07 1.84
CA THR A 180 -36.03 -18.05 0.78
C THR A 180 -37.33 -18.70 0.34
N ALA A 181 -38.18 -19.10 1.29
CA ALA A 181 -39.49 -19.67 1.00
C ALA A 181 -40.42 -18.68 0.27
N ALA A 182 -40.39 -17.40 0.63
CA ALA A 182 -41.19 -16.37 -0.02
C ALA A 182 -40.71 -16.10 -1.46
N GLU A 183 -39.40 -15.98 -1.66
CA GLU A 183 -38.83 -15.79 -3.00
C GLU A 183 -39.07 -16.99 -3.91
N ASP A 184 -39.01 -18.22 -3.37
CA ASP A 184 -39.30 -19.44 -4.12
C ASP A 184 -40.78 -19.47 -4.55
N ALA A 185 -41.71 -19.12 -3.66
CA ALA A 185 -43.13 -19.01 -3.97
C ALA A 185 -43.40 -17.92 -5.04
N LEU A 186 -42.78 -16.75 -4.91
CA LEU A 186 -42.90 -15.67 -5.90
C LEU A 186 -42.37 -16.06 -7.28
N ALA A 187 -41.24 -16.76 -7.31
CA ALA A 187 -40.66 -17.29 -8.55
C ALA A 187 -41.57 -18.35 -9.21
N ALA A 188 -42.24 -19.18 -8.40
CA ALA A 188 -43.19 -20.20 -8.84
C ALA A 188 -44.60 -19.66 -9.14
N ALA A 189 -44.86 -18.38 -8.87
CA ALA A 189 -46.20 -17.77 -8.94
C ALA A 189 -47.21 -18.38 -7.95
N GLU A 190 -46.72 -18.88 -6.83
CA GLU A 190 -47.50 -19.45 -5.75
C GLU A 190 -47.84 -18.40 -4.67
N PRO A 191 -48.90 -18.63 -3.87
CA PRO A 191 -49.20 -17.77 -2.73
C PRO A 191 -48.04 -17.72 -1.74
N LEU A 192 -47.81 -16.54 -1.13
CA LEU A 192 -46.76 -16.38 -0.13
C LEU A 192 -47.02 -17.32 1.08
N PRO A 193 -46.00 -18.06 1.54
CA PRO A 193 -46.14 -18.97 2.69
C PRO A 193 -46.24 -18.23 4.02
N VAL A 194 -45.91 -16.94 4.03
CA VAL A 194 -46.00 -16.03 5.18
C VAL A 194 -46.63 -14.70 4.74
N PRO A 195 -47.22 -13.91 5.65
CA PRO A 195 -47.71 -12.57 5.31
C PRO A 195 -46.62 -11.70 4.68
N GLU A 196 -46.99 -10.86 3.71
CA GLU A 196 -46.05 -9.98 3.00
C GLU A 196 -45.20 -9.14 3.96
N SER A 197 -45.80 -8.56 5.01
CA SER A 197 -45.07 -7.78 6.02
C SER A 197 -43.98 -8.59 6.76
N VAL A 198 -44.20 -9.89 6.96
CA VAL A 198 -43.25 -10.79 7.63
C VAL A 198 -42.12 -11.19 6.69
N TRP A 199 -42.41 -11.43 5.41
CA TRP A 199 -41.38 -11.65 4.42
C TRP A 199 -40.53 -10.39 4.22
N ARG A 200 -41.15 -9.22 4.13
CA ARG A 200 -40.47 -7.94 3.97
C ARG A 200 -39.52 -7.64 5.13
N SER A 201 -39.96 -7.85 6.37
CA SER A 201 -39.08 -7.68 7.53
C SER A 201 -37.89 -8.64 7.52
N ALA A 202 -38.09 -9.90 7.12
CA ALA A 202 -37.02 -10.88 6.96
C ALA A 202 -36.02 -10.48 5.85
N ALA A 203 -36.52 -9.99 4.71
CA ALA A 203 -35.68 -9.46 3.63
C ALA A 203 -34.81 -8.29 4.10
N TYR A 204 -35.37 -7.36 4.87
CA TYR A 204 -34.60 -6.26 5.47
C TYR A 204 -33.53 -6.76 6.44
N ALA A 205 -33.85 -7.73 7.30
CA ALA A 205 -32.90 -8.30 8.25
C ALA A 205 -31.73 -9.00 7.55
N VAL A 206 -32.00 -9.80 6.52
CA VAL A 206 -30.97 -10.48 5.72
C VAL A 206 -30.10 -9.46 4.96
N SER A 207 -30.70 -8.43 4.35
CA SER A 207 -29.95 -7.37 3.66
C SER A 207 -28.98 -6.63 4.60
N GLN A 208 -29.41 -6.33 5.83
CA GLN A 208 -28.53 -5.75 6.86
C GLN A 208 -27.38 -6.70 7.22
N GLN A 209 -27.64 -8.00 7.38
CA GLN A 209 -26.61 -8.99 7.68
C GLN A 209 -25.60 -9.12 6.53
N LEU A 210 -26.04 -9.13 5.27
CA LEU A 210 -25.14 -9.11 4.10
C LEU A 210 -24.29 -7.85 4.06
N GLY A 211 -24.87 -6.69 4.37
CA GLY A 211 -24.12 -5.42 4.50
C GLY A 211 -23.06 -5.46 5.59
N LEU A 212 -23.34 -6.12 6.72
CA LEU A 212 -22.35 -6.36 7.79
C LEU A 212 -21.23 -7.31 7.34
N LEU A 213 -21.55 -8.39 6.63
CA LEU A 213 -20.53 -9.29 6.06
C LEU A 213 -19.59 -8.53 5.12
N TYR A 214 -20.13 -7.71 4.22
CA TYR A 214 -19.35 -6.83 3.35
C TYR A 214 -18.43 -5.90 4.16
N SER A 215 -18.98 -5.20 5.15
CA SER A 215 -18.23 -4.25 5.97
C SER A 215 -17.08 -4.91 6.72
N GLN A 216 -17.33 -6.07 7.34
CA GLN A 216 -16.31 -6.86 8.03
C GLN A 216 -15.19 -7.31 7.09
N GLN A 217 -15.56 -7.85 5.93
CA GLN A 217 -14.61 -8.33 4.92
C GLN A 217 -13.75 -7.18 4.38
N SER A 218 -14.36 -6.03 4.11
CA SER A 218 -13.66 -4.82 3.66
C SER A 218 -12.69 -4.30 4.72
N GLN A 219 -13.12 -4.19 5.98
CA GLN A 219 -12.27 -3.76 7.09
C GLN A 219 -11.07 -4.69 7.29
N TYR A 220 -11.27 -6.00 7.19
CA TYR A 220 -10.19 -6.98 7.28
C TYR A 220 -9.16 -6.78 6.17
N ALA A 221 -9.61 -6.57 4.94
CA ALA A 221 -8.73 -6.33 3.80
C ALA A 221 -7.89 -5.04 3.98
N VAL A 222 -8.48 -3.98 4.54
CA VAL A 222 -7.76 -2.74 4.87
C VAL A 222 -6.74 -2.95 5.98
N GLN A 223 -7.08 -3.72 7.01
CA GLN A 223 -6.16 -4.03 8.12
C GLN A 223 -4.94 -4.80 7.65
N LEU A 224 -5.11 -5.77 6.75
CA LEU A 224 -4.02 -6.51 6.10
C LEU A 224 -3.02 -5.57 5.42
N THR A 225 -3.51 -4.64 4.61
CA THR A 225 -2.64 -3.67 3.93
C THR A 225 -1.91 -2.76 4.92
N LEU A 226 -2.54 -2.37 6.03
CA LEU A 226 -1.90 -1.57 7.07
C LEU A 226 -0.82 -2.35 7.83
N ASP A 227 -1.07 -3.63 8.13
CA ASP A 227 -0.13 -4.48 8.87
C ASP A 227 1.07 -4.89 8.01
N ASP A 228 0.89 -5.10 6.71
CA ASP A 228 2.01 -5.30 5.78
C ASP A 228 2.94 -4.07 5.72
N GLY A 229 2.34 -2.87 5.66
CA GLY A 229 3.09 -1.61 5.76
C GLY A 229 3.90 -1.49 7.05
N ARG A 230 3.34 -1.92 8.19
CA ARG A 230 4.04 -1.95 9.49
C ARG A 230 5.18 -2.97 9.51
N ARG A 231 4.98 -4.16 8.96
CA ARG A 231 6.02 -5.21 8.90
C ARG A 231 7.18 -4.76 8.01
N THR A 232 6.89 -4.13 6.88
CA THR A 232 7.90 -3.56 5.99
C THR A 232 8.71 -2.47 6.70
N LEU A 233 8.06 -1.59 7.47
CA LEU A 233 8.73 -0.59 8.30
C LEU A 233 9.61 -1.22 9.39
N ALA A 234 9.09 -2.22 10.11
CA ALA A 234 9.84 -2.90 11.17
C ALA A 234 11.07 -3.65 10.62
N GLY A 235 10.93 -4.35 9.49
CA GLY A 235 12.04 -5.00 8.79
C GLY A 235 13.08 -4.00 8.31
N ALA A 236 12.64 -2.87 7.75
CA ALA A 236 13.52 -1.77 7.33
C ALA A 236 14.32 -1.18 8.50
N LEU A 237 13.66 -0.94 9.65
CA LEU A 237 14.30 -0.43 10.86
C LEU A 237 15.29 -1.43 11.46
N ALA A 238 14.93 -2.71 11.50
CA ALA A 238 15.82 -3.77 11.97
C ALA A 238 17.06 -3.91 11.06
N ALA A 239 16.88 -3.91 9.74
CA ALA A 239 17.97 -3.95 8.77
C ALA A 239 18.88 -2.72 8.87
N SER A 240 18.29 -1.53 8.99
CA SER A 240 19.03 -0.27 9.16
C SER A 240 19.82 -0.27 10.48
N THR A 241 19.22 -0.77 11.56
CA THR A 241 19.90 -0.92 12.86
C THR A 241 21.06 -1.90 12.78
N ALA A 242 20.86 -3.05 12.13
CA ALA A 242 21.92 -4.04 11.91
C ALA A 242 23.09 -3.46 11.10
N LEU A 243 22.79 -2.73 10.01
CA LEU A 243 23.79 -2.03 9.19
C LEU A 243 24.58 -0.99 10.01
N LEU A 244 23.90 -0.19 10.83
CA LEU A 244 24.55 0.80 11.70
C LEU A 244 25.44 0.13 12.75
N LEU A 245 24.99 -0.98 13.36
CA LEU A 245 25.80 -1.74 14.31
C LEU A 245 27.04 -2.34 13.64
N CYS A 246 26.91 -2.90 12.44
CA CYS A 246 28.05 -3.41 11.67
C CYS A 246 29.05 -2.30 11.32
N ALA A 247 28.56 -1.12 10.88
CA ALA A 247 29.42 0.03 10.60
C ALA A 247 30.14 0.54 11.86
N ALA A 248 29.45 0.61 12.99
CA ALA A 248 30.05 0.98 14.28
C ALA A 248 31.11 -0.04 14.73
N LEU A 249 30.84 -1.34 14.57
CA LEU A 249 31.78 -2.41 14.90
C LEU A 249 33.05 -2.31 14.04
N LEU A 250 32.90 -2.09 12.73
CA LEU A 250 34.01 -1.84 11.81
C LEU A 250 34.86 -0.66 12.25
N LEU A 251 34.24 0.48 12.61
CA LEU A 251 34.95 1.65 13.12
C LEU A 251 35.73 1.35 14.41
N VAL A 252 35.15 0.57 15.33
CA VAL A 252 35.82 0.15 16.57
C VAL A 252 37.01 -0.77 16.28
N VAL A 253 36.84 -1.75 15.38
CA VAL A 253 37.91 -2.68 14.98
C VAL A 253 39.07 -1.93 14.33
N VAL A 254 38.77 -1.05 13.37
CA VAL A 254 39.76 -0.16 12.74
C VAL A 254 40.49 0.66 13.80
N ARG A 255 39.77 1.30 14.73
CA ARG A 255 40.38 2.10 15.79
C ARG A 255 41.30 1.26 16.69
N ARG A 256 40.88 0.05 17.05
CA ARG A 256 41.71 -0.88 17.85
C ARG A 256 42.97 -1.32 17.10
N LEU A 257 42.86 -1.65 15.82
CA LEU A 257 44.00 -2.01 14.97
C LEU A 257 44.99 -0.85 14.87
N VAL A 258 44.53 0.38 14.58
CA VAL A 258 45.38 1.58 14.53
C VAL A 258 46.07 1.87 15.87
N ALA A 259 45.39 1.60 17.00
CA ALA A 259 45.98 1.75 18.33
C ALA A 259 47.04 0.68 18.63
N ARG A 260 46.95 -0.51 18.02
CA ARG A 260 47.87 -1.63 18.22
C ARG A 260 49.10 -1.62 17.31
N VAL A 261 49.14 -0.83 16.24
CA VAL A 261 50.35 -0.71 15.40
C VAL A 261 51.43 0.04 16.19
N PRO A 262 52.53 -0.63 16.60
CA PRO A 262 53.67 0.06 17.22
C PRO A 262 54.29 0.97 16.16
N VAL A 263 54.39 2.26 16.46
CA VAL A 263 55.11 3.19 15.57
C VAL A 263 56.59 2.88 15.74
N PRO A 264 57.31 2.38 14.72
CA PRO A 264 58.74 2.21 14.85
C PRO A 264 59.34 3.62 14.97
N VAL A 265 59.88 3.93 16.14
CA VAL A 265 60.72 5.11 16.32
C VAL A 265 62.00 4.79 15.59
N VAL A 266 62.09 5.13 14.31
CA VAL A 266 63.36 5.05 13.57
C VAL A 266 64.27 6.12 14.21
N PRO A 267 65.34 5.75 14.93
CA PRO A 267 66.32 6.75 15.34
C PRO A 267 66.94 7.27 14.05
N ILE A 268 66.74 8.56 13.77
CA ILE A 268 67.53 9.25 12.75
C ILE A 268 68.95 9.30 13.32
N MET A 269 69.75 8.29 12.99
CA MET A 269 71.18 8.32 13.21
C MET A 269 71.73 9.36 12.25
N VAL A 270 71.83 10.60 12.73
CA VAL A 270 72.49 11.69 12.01
C VAL A 270 73.94 11.26 11.84
N PRO A 271 74.43 10.97 10.63
CA PRO A 271 75.83 10.71 10.43
C PRO A 271 76.54 12.03 10.69
N THR A 272 77.37 12.09 11.73
CA THR A 272 78.36 13.17 11.91
C THR A 272 79.46 13.01 10.87
N VAL A 273 79.12 13.20 9.60
CA VAL A 273 80.14 13.45 8.57
C VAL A 273 80.62 14.87 8.81
N ARG A 274 81.82 14.97 9.39
CA ARG A 274 82.65 16.17 9.42
C ARG A 274 83.10 16.47 7.98
N ALA A 275 82.16 16.91 7.14
CA ALA A 275 82.49 17.41 5.82
C ALA A 275 83.09 18.80 6.02
N THR A 276 84.40 18.90 5.77
CA THR A 276 85.15 20.13 5.65
C THR A 276 84.44 21.04 4.65
N ILE A 277 83.76 22.06 5.15
CA ILE A 277 83.02 23.05 4.34
C ILE A 277 84.06 23.82 3.50
N PRO A 278 84.08 23.72 2.16
CA PRO A 278 84.86 24.64 1.35
C PRO A 278 84.13 25.98 1.35
N ARG A 279 84.84 27.05 1.71
CA ARG A 279 84.35 28.43 1.66
C ARG A 279 83.67 28.73 0.30
N PRO A 280 82.44 29.25 0.28
CA PRO A 280 81.79 29.63 -0.97
C PRO A 280 82.49 30.84 -1.57
N ARG A 281 83.04 30.67 -2.79
CA ARG A 281 83.38 31.79 -3.67
C ARG A 281 82.09 32.50 -4.04
N HIS A 282 82.02 33.81 -3.78
CA HIS A 282 80.93 34.69 -4.21
C HIS A 282 80.79 34.66 -5.73
N ALA A 283 79.85 33.86 -6.24
CA ALA A 283 79.37 33.95 -7.61
C ALA A 283 78.18 34.92 -7.64
N ARG A 284 78.34 35.99 -8.42
CA ARG A 284 77.35 37.03 -8.72
C ARG A 284 75.94 36.47 -8.88
N SER A 285 75.00 37.09 -8.17
CA SER A 285 73.56 36.92 -8.29
C SER A 285 73.06 37.21 -9.71
N ARG A 286 72.91 36.17 -10.54
CA ARG A 286 71.95 36.21 -11.65
C ARG A 286 70.57 35.97 -11.09
N ARG A 287 69.76 37.04 -10.99
CA ARG A 287 68.34 36.96 -10.65
C ARG A 287 67.64 36.00 -11.63
N PRO A 288 66.92 34.98 -11.16
CA PRO A 288 65.99 34.24 -12.00
C PRO A 288 64.86 35.18 -12.43
N ARG A 289 64.63 35.23 -13.74
CA ARG A 289 63.49 35.90 -14.37
C ARG A 289 62.21 35.27 -13.81
N VAL A 290 61.31 36.11 -13.29
CA VAL A 290 59.96 35.70 -12.88
C VAL A 290 59.27 35.06 -14.10
N PRO A 291 58.67 33.87 -14.00
CA PRO A 291 57.85 33.33 -15.08
C PRO A 291 56.67 34.27 -15.31
N GLU A 292 56.43 34.64 -16.57
CA GLU A 292 55.29 35.46 -16.96
C GLU A 292 53.98 34.86 -16.40
N PRO A 293 53.07 35.69 -15.86
CA PRO A 293 51.75 35.21 -15.49
C PRO A 293 51.03 34.71 -16.75
N TRP A 294 50.69 33.42 -16.75
CA TRP A 294 49.86 32.79 -17.77
C TRP A 294 48.61 33.64 -18.05
N PRO A 295 48.26 33.91 -19.31
CA PRO A 295 47.20 34.86 -19.63
C PRO A 295 45.84 34.20 -19.39
N LEU A 296 45.30 34.36 -18.19
CA LEU A 296 43.93 34.01 -17.80
C LEU A 296 42.85 34.74 -18.63
N LYS A 297 43.25 35.65 -19.53
CA LYS A 297 42.38 36.34 -20.50
C LYS A 297 42.02 35.46 -21.70
N ALA A 298 42.88 34.54 -22.13
CA ALA A 298 42.64 33.74 -23.34
C ALA A 298 41.58 32.62 -23.16
N VAL A 299 41.33 32.18 -21.92
CA VAL A 299 40.33 31.14 -21.61
C VAL A 299 38.94 31.74 -21.38
N LEU A 300 38.86 33.02 -20.99
CA LEU A 300 37.60 33.70 -20.73
C LEU A 300 36.96 34.34 -21.98
N ASP A 301 37.75 34.63 -23.02
CA ASP A 301 37.25 35.16 -24.30
C ASP A 301 36.65 34.08 -25.23
N ASP A 302 36.92 32.78 -24.96
CA ASP A 302 36.37 31.64 -25.72
C ASP A 302 34.97 31.21 -25.21
N LEU A 303 34.54 31.72 -24.06
CA LEU A 303 33.21 31.49 -23.47
C LEU A 303 32.21 32.63 -23.75
N ARG A 304 32.57 33.60 -24.62
CA ARG A 304 31.76 34.80 -24.91
C ARG A 304 31.53 35.08 -26.40
N ARG A 305 31.66 34.09 -27.27
CA ARG A 305 31.14 34.19 -28.64
C ARG A 305 29.86 33.34 -28.76
N PRO A 306 28.78 33.87 -29.36
CA PRO A 306 27.48 33.22 -29.46
C PRO A 306 27.49 31.99 -30.37
#